data_AF-A0A0C3JV94-F1
#
_entry.id   AF-A0A0C3JV94-F1
#
_cell.length_a   1.000
_cell.length_b   1.000
_cell.length_c   1.000
_cell.angle_alpha   90.00
_cell.angle_beta   90.00
_cell.angle_gamma   90.00
#
_symmetry.space_group_name_H-M   'P 1'
#
loop_
_entity.id
_entity.type
_entity.pdbx_description
1 polymer ?
#
loop_
_entity_poly.entity_id
_entity_poly.type
_entity_poly.pdbx_seq_one_letter_code
_entity_poly.pdbx_strand_id
1 'polypeptide(L)'
;LIDILSSLRIIPGIGIWHVHGHKKECYARYAPLFIKGAGWVDGEIIETLWSVLNVASTSACRMTSPHRQELLDFQMNDSNFMKMIRIVDSLSRKLKAARAAAPLARQAYIKLDEALTAEQQDSWRTQEIRALQDHVTDPSAMDIFEVQLRAAPTVCAIELTLLEEPRPSGSLHGAASWLACSLRLEEAITSLHMDRKDIGERVSELKKMAMARHADHISSEQLGFITDATIYLKLHLEAGSNTSASESVQPTAFLDANSEQDYASDDGLQDKLLLPSALGIDACRARGLQNLAEMELKLCTGQANDALHGLHLTLADKAAVF
;
A
#
# COMPACT_ATOMS: atom_id res chain seq x y z
N LEU A 1 28.48 27.94 -26.18
CA LEU A 1 28.67 27.22 -24.91
C LEU A 1 28.69 28.28 -23.82
N ILE A 2 27.84 28.15 -22.81
CA ILE A 2 27.87 29.06 -21.66
C ILE A 2 29.09 28.65 -20.83
N ASP A 3 30.09 29.53 -20.71
CA ASP A 3 31.24 29.30 -19.85
C ASP A 3 30.79 29.41 -18.38
N ILE A 4 30.55 28.26 -17.77
CA ILE A 4 30.24 28.17 -16.36
C ILE A 4 31.57 28.24 -15.59
N LEU A 5 31.71 29.25 -14.74
CA LEU A 5 32.85 29.37 -13.82
C LEU A 5 33.05 28.07 -13.04
N SER A 6 34.27 27.53 -13.02
CA SER A 6 34.61 26.31 -12.28
C SER A 6 34.38 26.43 -10.76
N SER A 7 34.25 27.65 -10.24
CA SER A 7 33.90 27.93 -8.85
C SER A 7 32.39 27.92 -8.57
N LEU A 8 31.53 27.82 -9.59
CA LEU A 8 30.08 27.82 -9.40
C LEU A 8 29.61 26.45 -8.91
N ARG A 9 29.05 26.42 -7.70
CA ARG A 9 28.47 25.21 -7.12
C ARG A 9 27.06 25.01 -7.69
N ILE A 10 26.87 23.96 -8.49
CA ILE A 10 25.57 23.59 -9.06
C ILE A 10 25.00 22.44 -8.25
N ILE A 11 23.77 22.61 -7.75
CA ILE A 11 23.01 21.53 -7.11
C ILE A 11 21.84 21.21 -8.05
N PRO A 12 21.77 19.99 -8.60
CA PRO A 12 20.63 19.59 -9.42
C PRO A 12 19.37 19.47 -8.54
N GLY A 13 18.23 19.87 -9.07
CA GLY A 13 16.94 19.75 -8.39
C GLY A 13 15.85 19.31 -9.35
N ILE A 14 14.88 18.56 -8.85
CA ILE A 14 13.72 18.06 -9.60
C ILE A 14 12.47 18.72 -8.99
N GLY A 15 11.65 19.40 -9.80
CA GLY A 15 10.45 20.09 -9.31
C GLY A 15 9.56 19.20 -8.44
N ILE A 16 8.95 19.77 -7.39
CA ILE A 16 8.28 18.97 -6.33
C ILE A 16 7.20 18.01 -6.86
N TRP A 17 6.50 18.40 -7.92
CA TRP A 17 5.50 17.53 -8.55
C TRP A 17 6.13 16.36 -9.32
N HIS A 18 7.27 16.58 -9.96
CA HIS A 18 7.92 15.58 -10.79
C HIS A 18 8.75 14.59 -9.98
N VAL A 19 9.34 15.01 -8.87
CA VAL A 19 10.21 14.15 -8.06
C VAL A 19 9.45 12.94 -7.49
N HIS A 20 8.14 13.06 -7.28
CA HIS A 20 7.29 11.94 -6.86
C HIS A 20 7.10 10.87 -7.95
N GLY A 21 7.27 11.22 -9.23
CA GLY A 21 7.26 10.27 -10.35
C GLY A 21 8.61 9.61 -10.62
N HIS A 22 9.66 10.00 -9.90
CA HIS A 22 10.98 9.37 -9.96
C HIS A 22 11.08 8.18 -9.00
N LYS A 23 12.24 7.52 -8.97
CA LYS A 23 12.54 6.51 -7.95
C LYS A 23 12.55 7.16 -6.57
N LYS A 24 12.23 6.38 -5.53
CA LYS A 24 12.06 6.86 -4.16
C LYS A 24 13.25 7.71 -3.68
N GLU A 25 14.46 7.25 -3.99
CA GLU A 25 15.73 7.88 -3.59
C GLU A 25 15.87 9.31 -4.14
N CYS A 26 15.22 9.63 -5.26
CA CYS A 26 15.28 10.97 -5.83
C CYS A 26 14.58 12.03 -4.96
N TYR A 27 13.62 11.63 -4.12
CA TYR A 27 12.87 12.56 -3.28
C TYR A 27 13.79 13.30 -2.31
N ALA A 28 14.48 12.55 -1.44
CA ALA A 28 15.39 13.17 -0.47
C ALA A 28 16.59 13.86 -1.14
N ARG A 29 17.08 13.28 -2.24
CA ARG A 29 18.30 13.75 -2.93
C ARG A 29 18.10 14.99 -3.79
N TYR A 30 16.94 15.16 -4.43
CA TYR A 30 16.78 16.21 -5.46
C TYR A 30 15.54 17.09 -5.28
N ALA A 31 14.67 16.83 -4.29
CA ALA A 31 13.53 17.72 -4.07
C ALA A 31 14.00 19.10 -3.56
N PRO A 32 13.46 20.21 -4.12
CA PRO A 32 13.77 21.58 -3.70
C PRO A 32 13.57 21.85 -2.21
N LEU A 33 12.69 21.08 -1.56
CA LEU A 33 12.45 21.15 -0.11
C LEU A 33 13.72 20.90 0.71
N PHE A 34 14.61 20.02 0.24
CA PHE A 34 15.85 19.68 0.94
C PHE A 34 17.06 20.50 0.45
N ILE A 35 16.87 21.38 -0.54
CA ILE A 35 17.91 22.26 -1.05
C ILE A 35 17.81 23.60 -0.34
N LYS A 36 18.84 23.94 0.44
CA LYS A 36 18.88 25.19 1.21
C LYS A 36 18.71 26.41 0.29
N GLY A 37 17.65 27.18 0.53
CA GLY A 37 17.33 28.38 -0.22
C GLY A 37 16.41 28.19 -1.43
N ALA A 38 16.16 26.95 -1.87
CA ALA A 38 15.18 26.67 -2.92
C ALA A 38 13.75 26.70 -2.35
N GLY A 39 13.50 25.93 -1.28
CA GLY A 39 12.21 25.89 -0.59
C GLY A 39 11.14 25.13 -1.37
N TRP A 40 9.85 25.42 -1.07
CA TRP A 40 8.73 24.77 -1.75
C TRP A 40 8.47 25.41 -3.11
N VAL A 41 9.09 24.86 -4.14
CA VAL A 41 8.95 25.35 -5.52
C VAL A 41 8.63 24.18 -6.44
N ASP A 42 7.60 24.38 -7.25
CA ASP A 42 7.11 23.40 -8.22
C ASP A 42 8.10 23.11 -9.35
N GLY A 43 9.10 23.99 -9.52
CA GLY A 43 9.88 24.10 -10.75
C GLY A 43 9.05 24.70 -11.87
N GLU A 44 9.63 24.83 -13.07
CA GLU A 44 8.82 25.06 -14.27
C GLU A 44 8.14 23.73 -14.65
N ILE A 45 6.84 23.65 -14.40
CA ILE A 45 6.02 22.50 -14.76
C ILE A 45 5.60 22.65 -16.23
N ILE A 46 5.96 21.66 -17.05
CA ILE A 46 5.72 21.70 -18.49
C ILE A 46 4.21 21.76 -18.79
N GLU A 47 3.39 21.10 -17.99
CA GLU A 47 1.93 21.05 -18.10
C GLU A 47 1.27 22.43 -17.93
N THR A 48 1.76 23.24 -16.99
CA THR A 48 1.23 24.59 -16.78
C THR A 48 1.56 25.48 -17.99
N LEU A 49 2.78 25.35 -18.53
CA LEU A 49 3.20 26.08 -19.72
C LEU A 49 2.47 25.61 -20.98
N TRP A 50 2.26 24.30 -21.12
CA TRP A 50 1.49 23.71 -22.21
C TRP A 50 0.03 24.16 -22.21
N SER A 51 -0.61 24.29 -21.05
CA SER A 51 -2.01 24.76 -20.99
C SER A 51 -2.19 26.14 -21.65
N VAL A 52 -1.23 27.04 -21.46
CA VAL A 52 -1.23 28.37 -22.09
C VAL A 52 -0.93 28.28 -23.59
N LEU A 53 0.04 27.43 -23.97
CA LEU A 53 0.43 27.25 -25.37
C LEU A 53 -0.68 26.56 -26.20
N ASN A 54 -1.47 25.68 -25.58
CA ASN A 54 -2.54 24.94 -26.22
C ASN A 54 -3.60 25.86 -26.85
N VAL A 55 -3.77 27.08 -26.33
CA VAL A 55 -4.70 28.07 -26.90
C VAL A 55 -4.40 28.36 -28.37
N ALA A 56 -3.13 28.29 -28.77
CA ALA A 56 -2.71 28.54 -30.14
C ALA A 56 -2.36 27.30 -30.95
N SER A 57 -2.47 26.11 -30.34
CA SER A 57 -2.22 24.84 -31.03
C SER A 57 -3.08 24.67 -32.29
N THR A 58 -4.37 25.02 -32.23
CA THR A 58 -5.31 24.94 -33.36
C THR A 58 -4.88 25.82 -34.53
N SER A 59 -4.43 27.04 -34.25
CA SER A 59 -3.94 27.97 -35.26
C SER A 59 -2.59 27.51 -35.85
N ALA A 60 -1.70 27.03 -34.99
CA ALA A 60 -0.37 26.53 -35.36
C ALA A 60 -0.42 25.25 -36.21
N CYS A 61 -1.46 24.41 -36.03
CA CYS A 61 -1.58 23.11 -36.69
C CYS A 61 -1.60 23.23 -38.22
N ARG A 62 -2.28 24.25 -38.77
CA ARG A 62 -2.44 24.44 -40.23
C ARG A 62 -1.34 25.31 -40.88
N MET A 63 -0.37 25.78 -40.09
CA MET A 63 0.74 26.59 -40.59
C MET A 63 1.82 25.75 -41.25
N THR A 64 2.59 26.37 -42.15
CA THR A 64 3.84 25.78 -42.66
C THR A 64 4.86 25.67 -41.52
N SER A 65 5.80 24.72 -41.63
CA SER A 65 6.80 24.47 -40.58
C SER A 65 7.55 25.71 -40.09
N PRO A 66 8.11 26.58 -40.95
CA PRO A 66 8.84 27.76 -40.48
C PRO A 66 7.91 28.73 -39.73
N HIS A 67 6.70 28.94 -40.23
CA HIS A 67 5.75 29.87 -39.63
C HIS A 67 5.20 29.36 -38.30
N ARG A 68 5.01 28.04 -38.19
CA ARG A 68 4.66 27.39 -36.92
C ARG A 68 5.74 27.61 -35.86
N GLN A 69 7.01 27.46 -36.24
CA GLN A 69 8.13 27.67 -35.33
C GLN A 69 8.19 29.13 -34.85
N GLU A 70 8.10 30.10 -35.77
CA GLU A 70 8.08 31.53 -35.42
C GLU A 70 6.94 31.88 -34.46
N LEU A 71 5.74 31.34 -34.69
CA LEU A 71 4.59 31.56 -33.80
C LEU A 71 4.86 31.00 -32.40
N LEU A 72 5.35 29.76 -32.30
CA LEU A 72 5.61 29.13 -31.02
C LEU A 72 6.71 29.88 -30.25
N ASP A 73 7.80 30.25 -30.93
CA ASP A 73 8.89 31.03 -30.33
C ASP A 73 8.40 32.40 -29.84
N PHE A 74 7.53 33.07 -30.61
CA PHE A 74 6.91 34.33 -30.19
C PHE A 74 6.07 34.16 -28.93
N GLN A 75 5.25 33.11 -28.85
CA GLN A 75 4.41 32.86 -27.68
C GLN A 75 5.20 32.47 -26.44
N MET A 76 6.23 31.65 -26.61
CA MET A 76 7.15 31.30 -25.53
C MET A 76 7.89 32.54 -25.02
N ASN A 77 8.32 33.43 -25.93
CA ASN A 77 8.95 34.69 -25.56
C ASN A 77 8.00 35.64 -24.83
N ASP A 78 6.76 35.81 -25.32
CA ASP A 78 5.73 36.61 -24.63
C ASP A 78 5.46 36.05 -23.22
N SER A 79 5.34 34.73 -23.07
CA SER A 79 5.20 34.08 -21.76
C SER A 79 6.37 34.41 -20.82
N ASN A 80 7.61 34.33 -21.32
CA ASN A 80 8.81 34.69 -20.55
C ASN A 80 8.82 36.19 -20.19
N PHE A 81 8.45 37.08 -21.11
CA PHE A 81 8.33 38.50 -20.86
C PHE A 81 7.28 38.81 -19.80
N MET A 82 6.10 38.18 -19.88
CA MET A 82 5.03 38.30 -18.89
C MET A 82 5.48 37.82 -17.51
N LYS A 83 6.26 36.73 -17.43
CA LYS A 83 6.88 36.28 -16.17
C LYS A 83 7.83 37.34 -15.61
N MET A 84 8.69 37.93 -16.45
CA MET A 84 9.63 38.96 -16.01
C MET A 84 8.93 40.19 -15.45
N ILE A 85 7.91 40.74 -16.14
CA ILE A 85 7.23 41.96 -15.67
C ILE A 85 6.34 41.69 -14.45
N ARG A 86 5.77 40.47 -14.31
CA ARG A 86 4.89 40.10 -13.20
C ARG A 86 5.65 39.52 -11.99
N ILE A 87 6.98 39.43 -12.06
CA ILE A 87 7.77 38.80 -11.00
C ILE A 87 7.59 39.51 -9.65
N VAL A 88 7.52 40.84 -9.66
CA VAL A 88 7.40 41.65 -8.44
C VAL A 88 6.05 41.40 -7.75
N ASP A 89 4.95 41.36 -8.51
CA ASP A 89 3.62 41.07 -7.97
C ASP A 89 3.50 39.63 -7.46
N SER A 90 4.08 38.68 -8.21
CA SER A 90 4.13 37.27 -7.82
C SER A 90 4.88 37.09 -6.50
N LEU A 91 6.09 37.64 -6.39
CA LEU A 91 6.91 37.58 -5.18
C LEU A 91 6.24 38.29 -4.00
N SER A 92 5.60 39.44 -4.24
CA SER A 92 4.87 40.18 -3.20
C SER A 92 3.71 39.37 -2.62
N ARG A 93 2.96 38.65 -3.45
CA ARG A 93 1.88 37.74 -3.00
C ARG A 93 2.45 36.54 -2.25
N LYS A 94 3.49 35.88 -2.80
CA LYS A 94 4.15 34.73 -2.16
C LYS A 94 4.74 35.10 -0.80
N LEU A 95 5.35 36.27 -0.67
CA LEU A 95 5.91 36.75 0.59
C LEU A 95 4.81 36.97 1.65
N LYS A 96 3.66 37.54 1.27
CA LYS A 96 2.51 37.69 2.18
C LYS A 96 2.01 36.34 2.68
N ALA A 97 1.84 35.37 1.77
CA ALA A 97 1.44 34.01 2.12
C ALA A 97 2.46 33.32 3.04
N ALA A 98 3.76 33.42 2.72
CA ALA A 98 4.83 32.84 3.53
C ALA A 98 4.89 33.45 4.94
N ARG A 99 4.69 34.78 5.07
CA ARG A 99 4.62 35.44 6.37
C ARG A 99 3.44 34.97 7.22
N ALA A 100 2.29 34.72 6.59
CA ALA A 100 1.12 34.18 7.28
C ALA A 100 1.31 32.71 7.70
N ALA A 101 2.00 31.91 6.89
CA ALA A 101 2.26 30.49 7.18
C ALA A 101 3.41 30.26 8.19
N ALA A 102 4.40 31.16 8.24
CA ALA A 102 5.57 31.04 9.11
C ALA A 102 5.26 30.80 10.61
N PRO A 103 4.31 31.50 11.27
CA PRO A 103 4.00 31.24 12.68
C PRO A 103 3.40 29.84 12.89
N LEU A 104 2.58 29.35 11.96
CA LEU A 104 1.98 28.01 12.04
C LEU A 104 3.05 26.93 11.90
N ALA A 105 3.95 27.08 10.91
CA ALA A 105 5.09 26.18 10.73
C ALA A 105 6.03 26.18 11.94
N ARG A 106 6.30 27.36 12.51
CA ARG A 106 7.11 27.49 13.73
C ARG A 106 6.44 26.81 14.93
N GLN A 107 5.14 26.96 15.11
CA GLN A 107 4.42 26.30 16.21
C GLN A 107 4.43 24.77 16.05
N ALA A 108 4.24 24.27 14.84
CA ALA A 108 4.34 22.84 14.55
C ALA A 108 5.75 22.30 14.85
N TYR A 109 6.79 23.05 14.46
CA TYR A 109 8.17 22.72 14.77
C TYR A 109 8.44 22.68 16.28
N ILE A 110 8.02 23.71 17.04
CA ILE A 110 8.21 23.75 18.50
C ILE A 110 7.54 22.56 19.18
N LYS A 111 6.30 22.24 18.81
CA LYS A 111 5.58 21.08 19.37
C LYS A 111 6.30 19.76 19.09
N LEU A 112 6.90 19.62 17.91
CA LEU A 112 7.70 18.45 17.55
C LEU A 112 9.00 18.41 18.38
N ASP A 113 9.70 19.53 18.47
CA ASP A 113 10.99 19.66 19.17
C ASP A 113 10.85 19.40 20.68
N GLU A 114 9.78 19.92 21.31
CA GLU A 114 9.45 19.69 22.72
C GLU A 114 9.14 18.21 23.05
N ALA A 115 8.75 17.41 22.06
CA ALA A 115 8.49 15.99 22.23
C ALA A 115 9.77 15.13 22.16
N LEU A 116 10.90 15.70 21.76
CA LEU A 116 12.17 14.99 21.59
C LEU A 116 13.04 15.10 22.84
N THR A 117 13.86 14.08 23.08
CA THR A 117 14.92 14.14 24.09
C THR A 117 16.08 15.02 23.61
N ALA A 118 16.84 15.63 24.55
CA ALA A 118 18.00 16.45 24.21
C ALA A 118 19.04 15.69 23.36
N GLU A 119 19.25 14.40 23.65
CA GLU A 119 20.16 13.54 22.88
C GLU A 119 19.69 13.37 21.42
N GLN A 120 18.38 13.19 21.19
CA GLN A 120 17.81 13.10 19.85
C GLN A 120 17.94 14.42 19.09
N GLN A 121 17.65 15.55 19.74
CA GLN A 121 17.77 16.87 19.14
C GLN A 121 19.21 17.13 18.64
N ASP A 122 20.20 16.88 19.49
CA ASP A 122 21.61 17.09 19.14
C ASP A 122 22.09 16.13 18.05
N SER A 123 21.68 14.86 18.13
CA SER A 123 21.99 13.84 17.13
C SER A 123 21.42 14.22 15.76
N TRP A 124 20.12 14.55 15.68
CA TRP A 124 19.45 14.88 14.43
C TRP A 124 19.96 16.17 13.81
N ARG A 125 20.21 17.20 14.63
CA ARG A 125 20.81 18.46 14.16
C ARG A 125 22.20 18.24 13.58
N THR A 126 23.01 17.39 14.21
CA THR A 126 24.34 17.02 13.70
C THR A 126 24.25 16.27 12.37
N GLN A 127 23.31 15.34 12.26
CA GLN A 127 23.10 14.57 11.03
C GLN A 127 22.58 15.44 9.88
N GLU A 128 21.62 16.33 10.13
CA GLU A 128 21.11 17.29 9.15
C GLU A 128 22.23 18.17 8.59
N ILE A 129 23.06 18.75 9.47
CA ILE A 129 24.17 19.61 9.06
C ILE A 129 25.15 18.85 8.17
N ARG A 130 25.52 17.62 8.56
CA ARG A 130 26.43 16.77 7.78
C ARG A 130 25.83 16.43 6.41
N ALA A 131 24.57 15.97 6.38
CA ALA A 131 23.88 15.60 5.15
C ALA A 131 23.84 16.78 4.16
N LEU A 132 23.47 17.98 4.63
CA LEU A 132 23.41 19.18 3.78
C LEU A 132 24.79 19.64 3.28
N GLN A 133 25.86 19.41 4.05
CA GLN A 133 27.23 19.74 3.63
C GLN A 133 27.71 18.78 2.53
N ASP A 134 27.49 17.49 2.75
CA ASP A 134 27.97 16.39 1.91
C ASP A 134 27.13 16.22 0.64
N HIS A 135 25.86 16.64 0.64
CA HIS A 135 24.92 16.55 -0.49
C HIS A 135 25.56 16.96 -1.83
N VAL A 136 26.34 18.05 -1.83
CA VAL A 136 26.87 18.56 -3.10
C VAL A 136 27.97 17.70 -3.70
N THR A 137 28.69 16.95 -2.87
CA THR A 137 29.67 15.96 -3.35
C THR A 137 29.03 14.60 -3.53
N ASP A 138 28.06 14.24 -2.69
CA ASP A 138 27.38 12.96 -2.68
C ASP A 138 25.89 13.16 -2.34
N PRO A 139 24.99 13.09 -3.34
CA PRO A 139 23.56 13.18 -3.10
C PRO A 139 23.03 12.12 -2.14
N SER A 140 23.64 10.93 -2.06
CA SER A 140 23.16 9.85 -1.18
C SER A 140 23.26 10.20 0.31
N ALA A 141 24.04 11.22 0.68
CA ALA A 141 24.06 11.77 2.02
C ALA A 141 22.67 12.26 2.50
N MET A 142 21.75 12.54 1.57
CA MET A 142 20.38 12.97 1.88
C MET A 142 19.44 11.80 2.23
N ASP A 143 19.84 10.54 2.05
CA ASP A 143 18.97 9.37 2.28
C ASP A 143 18.48 9.23 3.72
N ILE A 144 19.14 9.91 4.67
CA ILE A 144 18.67 10.10 6.05
C ILE A 144 17.24 10.66 6.12
N PHE A 145 16.85 11.54 5.20
CA PHE A 145 15.51 12.13 5.19
C PHE A 145 14.44 11.16 4.68
N GLU A 146 14.82 9.99 4.15
CA GLU A 146 13.86 8.97 3.81
C GLU A 146 13.36 8.23 5.03
N VAL A 147 12.04 8.03 5.08
CA VAL A 147 11.46 7.13 6.06
C VAL A 147 11.82 5.69 5.68
N GLN A 148 12.72 5.11 6.47
CA GLN A 148 13.11 3.70 6.41
C GLN A 148 12.14 2.87 7.26
N LEU A 149 10.90 2.69 6.77
CA LEU A 149 10.00 1.69 7.34
C LEU A 149 10.43 0.32 6.83
N ARG A 150 10.80 -0.59 7.74
CA ARG A 150 10.95 -2.00 7.36
C ARG A 150 9.57 -2.49 6.96
N ALA A 151 9.43 -2.91 5.71
CA ALA A 151 8.21 -3.55 5.25
C ALA A 151 7.95 -4.77 6.14
N ALA A 152 6.77 -4.81 6.74
CA ALA A 152 6.33 -5.98 7.48
C ALA A 152 6.15 -7.14 6.48
N PRO A 153 6.44 -8.37 6.87
CA PRO A 153 6.36 -9.51 5.95
C PRO A 153 4.90 -9.75 5.53
N THR A 154 4.68 -9.91 4.23
CA THR A 154 3.38 -10.20 3.61
C THR A 154 3.01 -11.68 3.79
N VAL A 155 1.75 -12.07 3.53
CA VAL A 155 1.37 -13.50 3.53
C VAL A 155 2.28 -14.30 2.61
N CYS A 156 2.59 -13.78 1.42
CA CYS A 156 3.46 -14.43 0.44
C CYS A 156 4.89 -14.60 0.96
N ALA A 157 5.48 -13.58 1.62
CA ALA A 157 6.81 -13.68 2.18
C ALA A 157 6.88 -14.70 3.33
N ILE A 158 5.84 -14.75 4.17
CA ILE A 158 5.73 -15.72 5.26
C ILE A 158 5.53 -17.14 4.72
N GLU A 159 4.64 -17.33 3.75
CA GLU A 159 4.43 -18.63 3.09
C GLU A 159 5.73 -19.16 2.48
N LEU A 160 6.48 -18.32 1.77
CA LEU A 160 7.78 -18.68 1.21
C LEU A 160 8.77 -19.12 2.30
N THR A 161 8.84 -18.37 3.39
CA THR A 161 9.68 -18.73 4.55
C THR A 161 9.28 -20.09 5.13
N LEU A 162 7.98 -20.36 5.28
CA LEU A 162 7.46 -21.63 5.79
C LEU A 162 7.73 -22.82 4.85
N LEU A 163 7.84 -22.58 3.55
CA LEU A 163 8.18 -23.61 2.56
C LEU A 163 9.69 -23.92 2.53
N GLU A 164 10.54 -22.95 2.85
CA GLU A 164 12.00 -23.08 2.87
C GLU A 164 12.55 -23.61 4.22
N GLU A 165 11.89 -23.32 5.34
CA GLU A 165 12.31 -23.76 6.67
C GLU A 165 12.33 -25.31 6.82
N PRO A 166 13.33 -25.88 7.51
CA PRO A 166 13.39 -27.32 7.74
C PRO A 166 12.19 -27.77 8.56
N ARG A 167 11.44 -28.72 7.99
CA ARG A 167 10.17 -29.19 8.54
C ARG A 167 10.36 -29.76 9.96
N PRO A 168 9.56 -29.33 10.95
CA PRO A 168 9.52 -30.01 12.23
C PRO A 168 9.00 -31.45 12.03
N SER A 169 9.59 -32.41 12.74
CA SER A 169 9.21 -33.83 12.64
C SER A 169 7.71 -34.01 12.89
N GLY A 170 6.99 -34.55 11.90
CA GLY A 170 5.56 -34.80 11.98
C GLY A 170 4.65 -33.77 11.29
N SER A 171 5.20 -32.72 10.67
CA SER A 171 4.41 -31.80 9.83
C SER A 171 4.07 -32.43 8.48
N LEU A 172 2.79 -32.35 8.09
CA LEU A 172 2.31 -32.79 6.78
C LEU A 172 2.88 -31.88 5.68
N HIS A 173 3.24 -32.48 4.55
CA HIS A 173 3.67 -31.73 3.36
C HIS A 173 2.49 -30.91 2.83
N GLY A 174 2.71 -29.64 2.46
CA GLY A 174 1.66 -28.77 1.92
C GLY A 174 0.82 -28.01 2.96
N ALA A 175 1.05 -28.21 4.27
CA ALA A 175 0.25 -27.58 5.32
C ALA A 175 0.27 -26.05 5.27
N ALA A 176 1.43 -25.43 5.01
CA ALA A 176 1.55 -23.98 4.89
C ALA A 176 0.74 -23.43 3.70
N SER A 177 0.80 -24.08 2.54
CA SER A 177 0.03 -23.67 1.36
C SER A 177 -1.47 -23.95 1.51
N TRP A 178 -1.85 -25.02 2.20
CA TRP A 178 -3.24 -25.28 2.56
C TRP A 178 -3.80 -24.18 3.47
N LEU A 179 -3.05 -23.78 4.51
CA LEU A 179 -3.43 -22.67 5.39
C LEU A 179 -3.49 -21.32 4.64
N ALA A 180 -2.50 -21.03 3.79
CA ALA A 180 -2.49 -19.82 2.97
C ALA A 180 -3.69 -19.79 2.00
N CYS A 181 -4.06 -20.94 1.44
CA CYS A 181 -5.25 -21.09 0.61
C CYS A 181 -6.54 -20.77 1.39
N SER A 182 -6.70 -21.26 2.62
CA SER A 182 -7.86 -20.89 3.45
C SER A 182 -7.96 -19.41 3.73
N LEU A 183 -6.86 -18.72 4.01
CA LEU A 183 -6.91 -17.27 4.27
C LEU A 183 -7.36 -16.49 3.03
N ARG A 184 -6.88 -16.88 1.84
CA ARG A 184 -7.34 -16.29 0.57
C ARG A 184 -8.82 -16.58 0.31
N LEU A 185 -9.28 -17.78 0.65
CA LEU A 185 -10.67 -18.17 0.50
C LEU A 185 -11.58 -17.39 1.46
N GLU A 186 -11.15 -17.17 2.71
CA GLU A 186 -11.84 -16.34 3.69
C GLU A 186 -11.98 -14.89 3.21
N GLU A 187 -10.92 -14.32 2.65
CA GLU A 187 -10.93 -12.99 2.03
C GLU A 187 -11.90 -12.93 0.84
N ALA A 188 -11.90 -13.94 -0.02
CA ALA A 188 -12.80 -14.01 -1.17
C ALA A 188 -14.27 -14.10 -0.75
N ILE A 189 -14.59 -14.91 0.26
CA ILE A 189 -15.94 -15.00 0.85
C ILE A 189 -16.36 -13.64 1.40
N THR A 190 -15.49 -13.00 2.19
CA THR A 190 -15.76 -11.68 2.79
C THR A 190 -15.99 -10.61 1.71
N SER A 191 -15.16 -10.59 0.66
CA SER A 191 -15.31 -9.68 -0.47
C SER A 191 -16.65 -9.91 -1.19
N LEU A 192 -17.04 -11.16 -1.42
CA LEU A 192 -18.30 -11.50 -2.07
C LEU A 192 -19.51 -11.08 -1.22
N HIS A 193 -19.43 -11.19 0.10
CA HIS A 193 -20.47 -10.71 1.02
C HIS A 193 -20.59 -9.18 0.98
N MET A 194 -19.46 -8.48 0.95
CA MET A 194 -19.45 -7.02 0.80
C MET A 194 -20.06 -6.59 -0.53
N ASP A 195 -19.66 -7.22 -1.63
CA ASP A 195 -20.21 -6.95 -2.96
C ASP A 195 -21.71 -7.18 -3.01
N ARG A 196 -22.22 -8.25 -2.38
CA ARG A 196 -23.67 -8.54 -2.29
C ARG A 196 -24.42 -7.47 -1.52
N LYS A 197 -23.84 -6.92 -0.46
CA LYS A 197 -24.44 -5.87 0.37
C LYS A 197 -24.51 -4.52 -0.34
N ASP A 198 -23.55 -4.23 -1.21
CA ASP A 198 -23.49 -2.99 -1.99
C ASP A 198 -24.40 -3.00 -3.24
N ILE A 199 -25.13 -4.09 -3.49
CA ILE A 199 -26.10 -4.18 -4.59
C ILE A 199 -27.38 -3.38 -4.26
N GLY A 200 -27.61 -2.29 -5.01
CA GLY A 200 -28.93 -1.69 -5.15
C GLY A 200 -29.82 -2.41 -6.19
N GLU A 201 -31.14 -2.18 -6.18
CA GLU A 201 -32.12 -2.86 -7.04
C GLU A 201 -31.87 -2.79 -8.57
N ARG A 202 -31.00 -1.89 -9.05
CA ARG A 202 -30.70 -1.67 -10.49
C ARG A 202 -29.29 -2.11 -10.92
N VAL A 203 -28.90 -3.35 -10.63
CA VAL A 203 -27.64 -3.92 -11.12
C VAL A 203 -27.81 -4.54 -12.52
N SER A 204 -26.88 -4.22 -13.42
CA SER A 204 -26.78 -4.81 -14.77
C SER A 204 -26.67 -6.34 -14.72
N GLU A 205 -27.31 -7.03 -15.67
CA GLU A 205 -27.23 -8.49 -15.81
C GLU A 205 -25.79 -9.00 -15.88
N LEU A 206 -24.88 -8.25 -16.51
CA LEU A 206 -23.46 -8.59 -16.59
C LEU A 206 -22.80 -8.65 -15.21
N LYS A 207 -23.11 -7.70 -14.33
CA LYS A 207 -22.60 -7.69 -12.95
C LYS A 207 -23.17 -8.85 -12.15
N LYS A 208 -24.48 -9.13 -12.27
CA LYS A 208 -25.12 -10.28 -11.62
C LYS A 208 -24.48 -11.61 -12.04
N MET A 209 -24.23 -11.78 -13.34
CA MET A 209 -23.57 -12.98 -13.87
C MET A 209 -22.14 -13.12 -13.36
N ALA A 210 -21.37 -12.03 -13.31
CA ALA A 210 -20.01 -12.05 -12.77
C ALA A 210 -19.98 -12.50 -11.31
N MET A 211 -20.90 -11.97 -10.49
CA MET A 211 -21.03 -12.35 -9.08
C MET A 211 -21.47 -13.80 -8.89
N ALA A 212 -22.42 -14.29 -9.71
CA ALA A 212 -22.84 -15.69 -9.67
C ALA A 212 -21.68 -16.63 -10.00
N ARG A 213 -20.87 -16.31 -11.01
CA ARG A 213 -19.66 -17.07 -11.36
C ARG A 213 -18.61 -17.02 -10.24
N HIS A 214 -18.46 -15.87 -9.60
CA HIS A 214 -17.54 -15.73 -8.48
C HIS A 214 -17.97 -16.60 -7.29
N ALA A 215 -19.26 -16.60 -6.96
CA ALA A 215 -19.83 -17.47 -5.92
C ALA A 215 -19.63 -18.95 -6.22
N ASP A 216 -19.93 -19.39 -7.45
CA ASP A 216 -19.76 -20.78 -7.89
C ASP A 216 -18.30 -21.24 -7.77
N HIS A 217 -17.35 -20.38 -8.15
CA HIS A 217 -15.93 -20.64 -7.99
C HIS A 217 -15.52 -20.81 -6.51
N ILE A 218 -15.94 -19.89 -5.64
CA ILE A 218 -15.67 -19.97 -4.19
C ILE A 218 -16.23 -21.25 -3.60
N SER A 219 -17.48 -21.62 -3.94
CA SER A 219 -18.08 -22.86 -3.44
C SER A 219 -17.32 -24.12 -3.87
N SER A 220 -16.79 -24.13 -5.10
CA SER A 220 -15.93 -25.24 -5.56
C SER A 220 -14.62 -25.32 -4.78
N GLU A 221 -13.98 -24.19 -4.48
CA GLU A 221 -12.75 -24.15 -3.68
C GLU A 221 -12.99 -24.55 -2.22
N GLN A 222 -14.11 -24.09 -1.63
CA GLN A 222 -14.55 -24.50 -0.29
C GLN A 222 -14.71 -26.02 -0.18
N LEU A 223 -15.33 -26.66 -1.17
CA LEU A 223 -15.51 -28.11 -1.16
C LEU A 223 -14.17 -28.86 -1.22
N GLY A 224 -13.24 -28.38 -2.05
CA GLY A 224 -11.87 -28.90 -2.10
C GLY A 224 -11.15 -28.75 -0.76
N PHE A 225 -11.24 -27.56 -0.16
CA PHE A 225 -10.64 -27.27 1.14
C PHE A 225 -11.17 -28.17 2.27
N ILE A 226 -12.49 -28.36 2.35
CA ILE A 226 -13.14 -29.23 3.36
C ILE A 226 -12.66 -30.68 3.20
N THR A 227 -12.50 -31.14 1.96
CA THR A 227 -11.98 -32.49 1.68
C THR A 227 -10.56 -32.64 2.23
N ASP A 228 -9.69 -31.67 1.96
CA ASP A 228 -8.30 -31.65 2.44
C ASP A 228 -8.18 -31.47 3.96
N ALA A 229 -9.13 -30.76 4.59
CA ALA A 229 -9.16 -30.53 6.03
C ALA A 229 -9.15 -31.83 6.82
N THR A 230 -9.75 -32.90 6.29
CA THR A 230 -9.74 -34.22 6.93
C THR A 230 -8.33 -34.79 7.10
N ILE A 231 -7.42 -34.48 6.17
CA ILE A 231 -6.02 -34.92 6.16
C ILE A 231 -5.21 -34.08 7.14
N TYR A 232 -5.33 -32.75 7.08
CA TYR A 232 -4.50 -31.84 7.89
C TYR A 232 -4.93 -31.76 9.35
N LEU A 233 -6.24 -31.79 9.64
CA LEU A 233 -6.78 -31.71 11.00
C LEU A 233 -6.90 -33.07 11.70
N LYS A 234 -6.45 -34.16 11.06
CA LYS A 234 -6.45 -35.53 11.60
C LYS A 234 -7.83 -36.00 12.09
N LEU A 235 -8.91 -35.59 11.40
CA LEU A 235 -10.29 -35.84 11.83
C LEU A 235 -10.71 -37.32 11.82
N HIS A 236 -9.87 -38.24 11.33
CA HIS A 236 -10.13 -39.70 11.28
C HIS A 236 -9.43 -40.54 12.36
N LEU A 237 -8.59 -39.96 13.23
CA LEU A 237 -7.79 -40.73 14.19
C LEU A 237 -8.53 -41.16 15.47
N GLU A 238 -9.82 -40.83 15.63
CA GLU A 238 -10.64 -41.25 16.78
C GLU A 238 -11.55 -42.47 16.50
N ALA A 239 -11.49 -43.09 15.32
CA ALA A 239 -12.21 -44.34 15.05
C ALA A 239 -11.37 -45.56 15.46
N GLY A 240 -11.11 -45.72 16.76
CA GLY A 240 -10.21 -46.73 17.30
C GLY A 240 -10.74 -47.46 18.53
N SER A 241 -11.92 -48.10 18.45
CA SER A 241 -12.18 -49.36 19.18
C SER A 241 -13.42 -50.07 18.62
N ASN A 242 -13.16 -51.09 17.78
CA ASN A 242 -13.92 -52.31 17.57
C ASN A 242 -15.46 -52.21 17.47
N THR A 243 -16.01 -52.29 16.26
CA THR A 243 -16.97 -53.35 15.83
C THR A 243 -17.19 -53.20 14.32
N SER A 244 -17.16 -54.34 13.62
CA SER A 244 -17.47 -54.46 12.20
C SER A 244 -18.92 -54.07 11.90
N ALA A 245 -19.14 -53.03 11.11
CA ALA A 245 -20.26 -52.92 10.19
C ALA A 245 -20.00 -51.77 9.20
N SER A 246 -20.23 -52.07 7.93
CA SER A 246 -20.10 -51.14 6.82
C SER A 246 -21.26 -50.15 6.85
N GLU A 247 -21.03 -48.90 7.27
CA GLU A 247 -21.93 -47.78 7.04
C GLU A 247 -21.11 -46.52 6.70
N SER A 248 -21.39 -45.94 5.54
CA SER A 248 -20.82 -44.67 5.09
C SER A 248 -21.42 -43.53 5.92
N VAL A 249 -20.71 -43.13 6.98
CA VAL A 249 -21.11 -41.99 7.81
C VAL A 249 -20.58 -40.71 7.16
N GLN A 250 -21.50 -39.83 6.75
CA GLN A 250 -21.17 -38.49 6.27
C GLN A 250 -20.60 -37.64 7.43
N PRO A 251 -19.60 -36.76 7.20
CA PRO A 251 -18.95 -35.97 8.26
C PRO A 251 -19.84 -34.92 8.96
N THR A 252 -21.11 -34.80 8.57
CA THR A 252 -22.05 -33.79 9.09
C THR A 252 -22.57 -34.10 10.49
N ALA A 253 -22.37 -35.32 11.01
CA ALA A 253 -23.02 -35.78 12.25
C ALA A 253 -22.35 -35.32 13.56
N PHE A 254 -21.18 -34.67 13.54
CA PHE A 254 -20.46 -34.29 14.77
C PHE A 254 -20.77 -32.88 15.28
N LEU A 255 -21.66 -32.14 14.61
CA LEU A 255 -21.99 -30.75 14.94
C LEU A 255 -23.34 -30.56 15.65
N ASP A 256 -23.92 -31.62 16.20
CA ASP A 256 -25.21 -31.55 16.88
C ASP A 256 -25.08 -31.90 18.38
N ALA A 257 -24.56 -30.95 19.16
CA ALA A 257 -24.77 -30.92 20.60
C ALA A 257 -24.53 -29.51 21.19
N ASN A 258 -25.65 -28.81 21.39
CA ASN A 258 -25.90 -27.77 22.39
C ASN A 258 -25.29 -26.36 22.20
N SER A 259 -26.09 -25.46 21.61
CA SER A 259 -26.44 -24.21 22.29
C SER A 259 -27.77 -23.67 21.77
N GLU A 260 -28.83 -23.79 22.58
CA GLU A 260 -30.04 -23.00 22.41
C GLU A 260 -29.71 -21.52 22.71
N GLN A 261 -29.83 -20.66 21.70
CA GLN A 261 -30.13 -19.25 21.89
C GLN A 261 -30.71 -18.66 20.60
N ASP A 262 -32.02 -18.39 20.67
CA ASP A 262 -32.76 -17.54 19.76
C ASP A 262 -32.04 -16.20 19.52
N TYR A 263 -31.88 -15.82 18.25
CA TYR A 263 -32.36 -14.57 17.64
C TYR A 263 -31.76 -14.44 16.22
N ALA A 264 -32.63 -14.65 15.23
CA ALA A 264 -32.60 -14.10 13.86
C ALA A 264 -31.24 -13.67 13.25
N SER A 265 -30.66 -14.55 12.43
CA SER A 265 -30.20 -14.29 11.06
C SER A 265 -29.83 -15.64 10.43
N ASP A 266 -30.55 -16.02 9.38
CA ASP A 266 -30.29 -17.20 8.54
C ASP A 266 -29.07 -16.95 7.63
N ASP A 267 -27.93 -16.61 8.24
CA ASP A 267 -26.63 -16.51 7.57
C ASP A 267 -25.88 -17.79 7.93
N GLY A 268 -25.96 -18.75 7.00
CA GLY A 268 -25.68 -20.15 7.26
C GLY A 268 -24.28 -20.38 7.86
N LEU A 269 -24.22 -21.36 8.76
CA LEU A 269 -23.02 -22.00 9.29
C LEU A 269 -22.05 -22.54 8.19
N GLN A 270 -22.43 -22.40 6.91
CA GLN A 270 -21.74 -22.86 5.71
C GLN A 270 -20.52 -22.00 5.31
N ASP A 271 -20.36 -20.81 5.91
CA ASP A 271 -19.31 -19.86 5.52
C ASP A 271 -18.06 -19.88 6.40
N LYS A 272 -18.04 -20.67 7.48
CA LYS A 272 -16.87 -20.74 8.38
C LYS A 272 -15.93 -21.88 7.98
N LEU A 273 -14.80 -21.51 7.40
CA LEU A 273 -13.71 -22.44 7.11
C LEU A 273 -13.15 -23.02 8.43
N LEU A 274 -12.96 -24.34 8.46
CA LEU A 274 -12.39 -25.02 9.63
C LEU A 274 -10.87 -24.78 9.69
N LEU A 275 -10.49 -23.74 10.40
CA LEU A 275 -9.11 -23.38 10.71
C LEU A 275 -8.70 -23.82 12.12
N PRO A 276 -7.41 -24.03 12.41
CA PRO A 276 -6.94 -24.28 13.78
C PRO A 276 -7.38 -23.20 14.78
N SER A 277 -7.42 -21.93 14.38
CA SER A 277 -7.96 -20.82 15.19
C SER A 277 -9.42 -21.03 15.59
N ALA A 278 -10.25 -21.64 14.74
CA ALA A 278 -11.66 -21.95 15.03
C ALA A 278 -11.82 -23.08 16.07
N LEU A 279 -10.83 -23.95 16.22
CA LEU A 279 -10.82 -25.02 17.22
C LEU A 279 -10.40 -24.53 18.62
N GLY A 280 -9.64 -23.44 18.68
CA GLY A 280 -9.06 -22.92 19.90
C GLY A 280 -7.76 -23.62 20.33
N ILE A 281 -6.97 -22.93 21.16
CA ILE A 281 -5.60 -23.33 21.53
C ILE A 281 -5.59 -24.68 22.29
N ASP A 282 -6.56 -24.89 23.19
CA ASP A 282 -6.63 -26.10 24.01
C ASP A 282 -6.98 -27.35 23.20
N ALA A 283 -7.92 -27.23 22.24
CA ALA A 283 -8.25 -28.31 21.32
C ALA A 283 -7.10 -28.61 20.34
N CYS A 284 -6.42 -27.57 19.85
CA CYS A 284 -5.22 -27.73 19.04
C CYS A 284 -4.11 -28.46 19.80
N ARG A 285 -3.93 -28.16 21.09
CA ARG A 285 -2.98 -28.88 21.96
C ARG A 285 -3.39 -30.33 22.16
N ALA A 286 -4.66 -30.61 22.44
CA ALA A 286 -5.18 -31.97 22.63
C ALA A 286 -5.01 -32.84 21.38
N ARG A 287 -5.13 -32.25 20.18
CA ARG A 287 -5.02 -32.95 18.88
C ARG A 287 -3.60 -32.94 18.28
N GLY A 288 -2.62 -32.35 18.98
CA GLY A 288 -1.25 -32.23 18.49
C GLY A 288 -1.11 -31.36 17.23
N LEU A 289 -1.98 -30.34 17.08
CA LEU A 289 -2.03 -29.37 15.97
C LEU A 289 -1.26 -28.07 16.28
N GLN A 290 -0.38 -28.06 17.29
CA GLN A 290 0.35 -26.85 17.73
C GLN A 290 1.14 -26.21 16.60
N ASN A 291 1.91 -27.02 15.85
CA ASN A 291 2.68 -26.53 14.71
C ASN A 291 1.79 -25.89 13.64
N LEU A 292 0.59 -26.45 13.41
CA LEU A 292 -0.34 -25.94 12.41
C LEU A 292 -0.95 -24.60 12.86
N ALA A 293 -1.29 -24.47 14.15
CA ALA A 293 -1.78 -23.22 14.74
C ALA A 293 -0.69 -22.12 14.76
N GLU A 294 0.57 -22.48 14.99
CA GLU A 294 1.70 -21.53 14.91
C GLU A 294 1.95 -21.05 13.48
N MET A 295 1.87 -21.95 12.49
CA MET A 295 1.96 -21.59 11.07
C MET A 295 0.81 -20.65 10.66
N GLU A 296 -0.41 -20.97 11.07
CA GLU A 296 -1.58 -20.12 10.83
C GLU A 296 -1.38 -18.73 11.43
N LEU A 297 -0.95 -18.63 12.70
CA LEU A 297 -0.71 -17.35 13.35
C LEU A 297 0.30 -16.48 12.59
N LYS A 298 1.39 -17.08 12.10
CA LYS A 298 2.37 -16.38 11.26
C LYS A 298 1.70 -15.88 9.98
N LEU A 299 0.93 -16.71 9.29
CA LEU A 299 0.23 -16.32 8.06
C LEU A 299 -0.81 -15.21 8.31
N CYS A 300 -1.61 -15.28 9.38
CA CYS A 300 -2.54 -14.23 9.78
C CYS A 300 -1.83 -12.91 10.11
N THR A 301 -0.61 -12.97 10.67
CA THR A 301 0.21 -11.76 10.86
C THR A 301 0.55 -11.12 9.51
N GLY A 302 0.91 -11.94 8.51
CA GLY A 302 1.12 -11.48 7.14
C GLY A 302 -0.14 -10.87 6.53
N GLN A 303 -1.29 -11.49 6.78
CA GLN A 303 -2.59 -11.03 6.29
C GLN A 303 -2.96 -9.65 6.85
N ALA A 304 -2.75 -9.46 8.16
CA ALA A 304 -2.93 -8.17 8.80
C ALA A 304 -1.98 -7.09 8.23
N ASN A 305 -0.73 -7.46 7.91
CA ASN A 305 0.22 -6.55 7.27
C ASN A 305 -0.22 -6.17 5.85
N ASP A 306 -0.71 -7.11 5.06
CA ASP A 306 -1.23 -6.89 3.71
C ASP A 306 -2.47 -5.98 3.74
N ALA A 307 -3.40 -6.23 4.67
CA ALA A 307 -4.58 -5.39 4.89
C ALA A 307 -4.20 -3.96 5.31
N LEU A 308 -3.25 -3.81 6.24
CA LEU A 308 -2.75 -2.51 6.67
C LEU A 308 -2.07 -1.74 5.52
N HIS A 309 -1.30 -2.45 4.69
CA HIS A 309 -0.70 -1.86 3.49
C HIS A 309 -1.77 -1.37 2.51
N GLY A 310 -2.81 -2.18 2.25
CA GLY A 310 -3.96 -1.78 1.43
C GLY A 310 -4.69 -0.54 1.96
N LEU A 311 -4.87 -0.43 3.28
CA LEU A 311 -5.43 0.77 3.92
C LEU A 311 -4.54 1.99 3.71
N HIS A 312 -3.21 1.86 3.89
CA HIS A 312 -2.28 2.95 3.64
C HIS A 312 -2.33 3.45 2.20
N LEU A 313 -2.37 2.53 1.22
CA LEU A 313 -2.52 2.89 -0.19
C LEU A 313 -3.83 3.63 -0.45
N THR A 314 -4.95 3.09 0.06
CA THR A 314 -6.27 3.71 -0.11
C THR A 314 -6.34 5.12 0.51
N LEU A 315 -5.70 5.32 1.67
CA LEU A 315 -5.61 6.63 2.32
C LEU A 315 -4.73 7.58 1.52
N ALA A 316 -3.60 7.11 0.99
CA ALA A 316 -2.72 7.90 0.14
C ALA A 316 -3.44 8.35 -1.14
N ASP A 317 -4.16 7.44 -1.80
CA ASP A 317 -4.95 7.75 -3.00
C ASP A 317 -6.03 8.79 -2.70
N LYS A 318 -6.75 8.64 -1.58
CA LYS A 318 -7.73 9.64 -1.15
C LYS A 318 -7.06 11.00 -0.90
N ALA A 319 -5.91 11.03 -0.24
CA ALA A 319 -5.19 12.25 0.05
C ALA A 319 -4.65 12.95 -1.20
N ALA A 320 -4.33 12.21 -2.27
CA ALA A 320 -3.85 12.77 -3.53
C ALA A 320 -4.97 13.35 -4.42
N VAL A 321 -6.23 12.98 -4.17
CA VAL A 321 -7.40 13.44 -4.94
C VAL A 321 -7.99 14.75 -4.37
N PHE A 322 -7.54 15.21 -3.20
CA PHE A 322 -7.95 16.48 -2.57
C PHE A 322 -6.80 17.50 -2.54
#